data_AF-A0A965PHA4-F1
#
_entry.id   AF-A0A965PHA4-F1
#
_cell.length_a   1.000
_cell.length_b   1.000
_cell.length_c   1.000
_cell.angle_alpha   90.00
_cell.angle_beta   90.00
_cell.angle_gamma   90.00
#
_symmetry.space_group_name_H-M   'P 1'
#
loop_
_entity.id
_entity.type
_entity.pdbx_description
1 polymer ?
#
loop_
_entity_poly.entity_id
_entity_poly.type
_entity_poly.pdbx_seq_one_letter_code
_entity_poly.pdbx_strand_id
1 'polypeptide(L)'
;MKKPPELLKHDAILTNWRSYPEGSVERAKAIGLELLATCTNLEATIQLWESKCDIVAKEQAWKPLGLKSQEDFIKAVTGRTETAVRKKITKTQAIRDRRASHPHETQQQTADAVGCSRELVKKVDSAVGTRSSQSEQKVPVPEWVTNPNQQAAFRKLPADERDRLEALPADARRGAVRRAAIAAGIVKLPSVLDQLRKLWAKATEADRRTFMDEVSRGR
;
A
#
# COMPACT_ATOMS: atom_id res chain seq x y z
N MET A 1 -23.41 4.86 32.34
CA MET A 1 -22.88 4.38 31.04
C MET A 1 -21.95 3.20 31.33
N LYS A 2 -22.25 1.99 30.86
CA LYS A 2 -21.38 0.81 31.07
C LYS A 2 -20.23 0.87 30.06
N LYS A 3 -18.99 0.82 30.57
CA LYS A 3 -17.76 0.73 29.77
C LYS A 3 -17.90 -0.45 28.77
N PRO A 4 -17.54 -0.28 27.49
CA PRO A 4 -17.49 -1.41 26.57
C PRO A 4 -16.53 -2.48 27.12
N PRO A 5 -16.82 -3.79 26.90
CA PRO A 5 -15.99 -4.86 27.42
C PRO A 5 -14.55 -4.72 26.91
N GLU A 6 -13.62 -4.74 27.85
CA GLU A 6 -12.19 -4.64 27.57
C GLU A 6 -11.76 -5.93 26.85
N LEU A 7 -11.60 -5.86 25.53
CA LEU A 7 -10.93 -6.90 24.77
C LEU A 7 -9.47 -6.92 25.25
N LEU A 8 -9.20 -7.77 26.25
CA LEU A 8 -7.86 -8.06 26.74
C LEU A 8 -6.97 -8.39 25.55
N LYS A 9 -5.98 -7.54 25.29
CA LYS A 9 -4.82 -7.83 24.45
C LYS A 9 -4.06 -8.98 25.12
N HIS A 10 -4.48 -10.22 24.91
CA HIS A 10 -3.76 -11.39 25.38
C HIS A 10 -2.60 -11.66 24.41
N ASP A 11 -1.38 -11.72 24.93
CA ASP A 11 -0.14 -11.99 24.18
C ASP A 11 -0.05 -13.41 23.60
N ALA A 12 -1.05 -14.27 23.83
CA ALA A 12 -1.21 -15.53 23.13
C ALA A 12 -1.90 -15.26 21.79
N ILE A 13 -1.13 -15.29 20.71
CA ILE A 13 -1.64 -14.99 19.36
C ILE A 13 -2.77 -15.98 19.03
N LEU A 14 -4.00 -15.49 19.13
CA LEU A 14 -5.22 -16.15 18.66
C LEU A 14 -5.19 -16.20 17.12
N THR A 15 -4.31 -17.04 16.55
CA THR A 15 -4.05 -17.10 15.09
C THR A 15 -5.11 -17.86 14.33
N ASN A 16 -5.68 -18.91 14.94
CA ASN A 16 -6.72 -19.73 14.34
C ASN A 16 -7.80 -20.04 15.38
N TRP A 17 -9.00 -19.50 15.18
CA TRP A 17 -10.11 -19.71 16.12
C TRP A 17 -10.51 -21.19 16.26
N ARG A 18 -10.24 -22.02 15.24
CA ARG A 18 -10.56 -23.45 15.28
C ARG A 18 -9.72 -24.22 16.29
N SER A 19 -8.61 -23.66 16.76
CA SER A 19 -7.76 -24.26 17.78
C SER A 19 -8.35 -24.18 19.19
N TYR A 20 -9.42 -23.40 19.39
CA TYR A 20 -10.07 -23.25 20.69
C TYR A 20 -11.34 -24.09 20.77
N PRO A 21 -11.71 -24.59 21.97
CA PRO A 21 -12.94 -25.35 22.17
C PRO A 21 -14.18 -24.59 21.68
N GLU A 22 -15.13 -25.31 21.10
CA GLU A 22 -16.40 -24.74 20.67
C GLU A 22 -17.15 -24.08 21.83
N GLY A 23 -17.71 -22.90 21.59
CA GLY A 23 -18.39 -22.11 22.63
C GLY A 23 -17.47 -21.47 23.68
N SER A 24 -16.14 -21.60 23.59
CA SER A 24 -15.22 -20.93 24.52
C SER A 24 -15.13 -19.42 24.29
N VAL A 25 -14.75 -18.70 25.35
CA VAL A 25 -14.48 -17.26 25.33
C VAL A 25 -13.29 -16.96 24.40
N GLU A 26 -12.28 -17.81 24.40
CA GLU A 26 -11.07 -17.69 23.58
C GLU A 26 -11.39 -17.81 22.10
N ARG A 27 -12.26 -18.76 21.72
CA ARG A 27 -12.76 -18.91 20.35
C ARG A 27 -13.53 -17.67 19.89
N ALA A 28 -14.43 -17.16 20.73
CA ALA A 28 -15.19 -15.94 20.43
C ALA A 28 -14.27 -14.73 20.23
N LYS A 29 -13.24 -14.57 21.07
CA LYS A 29 -12.23 -13.51 20.92
C LYS A 29 -11.42 -13.67 19.63
N ALA A 30 -11.01 -14.89 19.29
CA ALA A 30 -10.26 -15.17 18.06
C ALA A 30 -11.07 -14.82 16.80
N ILE A 31 -12.36 -15.20 16.77
CA ILE A 31 -13.29 -14.80 15.71
C ILE A 31 -13.42 -13.27 15.63
N GLY A 32 -13.51 -12.60 16.78
CA GLY A 32 -13.53 -11.14 16.85
C GLY A 32 -12.29 -10.48 16.23
N LEU A 33 -11.10 -11.04 16.45
CA LEU A 33 -9.88 -10.54 15.83
C LEU A 33 -9.88 -10.70 14.30
N GLU A 34 -10.33 -11.85 13.78
CA GLU A 34 -10.46 -12.04 12.32
C GLU A 34 -11.47 -11.06 11.70
N LEU A 35 -12.58 -10.81 12.40
CA LEU A 35 -13.59 -9.84 11.98
C LEU A 35 -13.02 -8.42 11.97
N LEU A 36 -12.28 -8.03 13.02
CA LEU A 36 -11.63 -6.72 13.11
C LEU A 36 -10.56 -6.54 12.02
N ALA A 37 -9.74 -7.56 11.77
CA ALA A 37 -8.75 -7.56 10.71
C ALA A 37 -9.43 -7.35 9.34
N THR A 38 -10.56 -8.02 9.10
CA THR A 38 -11.34 -7.86 7.87
C THR A 38 -11.93 -6.45 7.74
N CYS A 39 -12.51 -5.89 8.82
CA CYS A 39 -13.08 -4.53 8.83
C CYS A 39 -12.02 -3.44 8.55
N THR A 40 -10.80 -3.64 9.04
CA THR A 40 -9.70 -2.68 8.91
C THR A 40 -8.93 -2.81 7.60
N ASN A 41 -8.94 -4.01 6.98
CA ASN A 41 -8.30 -4.26 5.70
C ASN A 41 -9.05 -3.58 4.54
N LEU A 42 -8.35 -2.69 3.83
CA LEU A 42 -8.90 -1.99 2.66
C LEU A 42 -9.02 -2.90 1.43
N GLU A 43 -8.40 -4.07 1.44
CA GLU A 43 -8.54 -5.06 0.38
C GLU A 43 -9.67 -6.06 0.62
N ALA A 44 -10.29 -6.04 1.81
CA ALA A 44 -11.39 -6.92 2.13
C ALA A 44 -12.52 -6.74 1.10
N THR A 45 -13.01 -7.85 0.58
CA THR A 45 -14.18 -7.87 -0.31
C THR A 45 -15.44 -7.96 0.53
N ILE A 46 -16.58 -7.63 -0.08
CA ILE A 46 -17.88 -7.82 0.58
C ILE A 46 -18.14 -9.29 0.89
N GLN A 47 -17.76 -10.20 -0.02
CA GLN A 47 -17.91 -11.64 0.18
C GLN A 47 -17.09 -12.16 1.37
N LEU A 48 -15.87 -11.64 1.54
CA LEU A 48 -15.04 -11.99 2.69
C LEU A 48 -15.69 -11.51 3.99
N TRP A 49 -16.22 -10.28 4.01
CA TRP A 49 -16.94 -9.75 5.18
C TRP A 49 -18.17 -10.59 5.52
N GLU A 50 -19.01 -10.89 4.53
CA GLU A 50 -20.22 -11.71 4.71
C GLU A 50 -19.85 -13.12 5.25
N SER A 51 -18.80 -13.75 4.70
CA SER A 51 -18.29 -15.01 5.22
C SER A 51 -17.83 -14.94 6.69
N LYS A 52 -17.25 -13.82 7.14
CA LYS A 52 -16.90 -13.64 8.56
C LYS A 52 -18.14 -13.45 9.43
N CYS A 53 -19.16 -12.72 8.95
CA CYS A 53 -20.43 -12.61 9.65
C CYS A 53 -21.11 -13.98 9.79
N ASP A 54 -21.07 -14.82 8.76
CA ASP A 54 -21.61 -16.19 8.81
C ASP A 54 -20.91 -17.04 9.87
N ILE A 55 -19.59 -16.91 10.00
CA ILE A 55 -18.82 -17.58 11.06
C ILE A 55 -19.28 -17.08 12.44
N VAL A 56 -19.43 -15.77 12.62
CA VAL A 56 -19.92 -15.19 13.87
C VAL A 56 -21.31 -15.74 14.22
N ALA A 57 -22.21 -15.83 13.23
CA ALA A 57 -23.56 -16.36 13.37
C ALA A 57 -23.56 -17.85 13.74
N LYS A 58 -22.81 -18.66 13.00
CA LYS A 58 -22.73 -20.12 13.20
C LYS A 58 -22.15 -20.48 14.56
N GLU A 59 -21.06 -19.82 14.94
CA GLU A 59 -20.37 -20.06 16.21
C GLU A 59 -21.04 -19.35 17.39
N GLN A 60 -22.05 -18.51 17.12
CA GLN A 60 -22.76 -17.70 18.11
C GLN A 60 -21.78 -16.94 19.02
N ALA A 61 -20.76 -16.32 18.42
CA ALA A 61 -19.58 -15.79 19.12
C ALA A 61 -19.91 -14.71 20.18
N TRP A 62 -21.12 -14.14 20.13
CA TRP A 62 -21.61 -13.19 21.13
C TRP A 62 -21.99 -13.86 22.47
N LYS A 63 -22.43 -15.12 22.46
CA LYS A 63 -22.95 -15.80 23.67
C LYS A 63 -21.90 -16.00 24.75
N PRO A 64 -20.69 -16.54 24.47
CA PRO A 64 -19.68 -16.75 25.51
C PRO A 64 -19.20 -15.44 26.16
N LEU A 65 -19.36 -14.32 25.45
CA LEU A 65 -19.00 -12.99 25.92
C LEU A 65 -20.14 -12.27 26.66
N GLY A 66 -21.30 -12.92 26.85
CA GLY A 66 -22.47 -12.35 27.50
C GLY A 66 -23.15 -11.23 26.70
N LEU A 67 -22.92 -11.17 25.39
CA LEU A 67 -23.55 -10.21 24.49
C LEU A 67 -24.90 -10.76 23.99
N LYS A 68 -25.85 -9.87 23.70
CA LYS A 68 -27.24 -10.26 23.41
C LYS A 68 -27.46 -10.67 21.96
N SER A 69 -26.63 -10.18 21.05
CA SER A 69 -26.83 -10.34 19.62
C SER A 69 -25.53 -10.32 18.83
N GLN A 70 -25.58 -10.80 17.59
CA GLN A 70 -24.53 -10.64 16.59
C GLN A 70 -24.16 -9.16 16.39
N GLU A 71 -25.16 -8.28 16.27
CA GLU A 71 -24.93 -6.85 16.07
C GLU A 71 -24.15 -6.23 17.24
N ASP A 72 -24.49 -6.61 18.48
CA ASP A 72 -23.75 -6.15 19.67
C ASP A 72 -22.30 -6.62 19.64
N PHE A 73 -22.03 -7.84 19.17
CA PHE A 73 -20.69 -8.37 19.00
C PHE A 73 -19.91 -7.62 17.92
N ILE A 74 -20.48 -7.43 16.74
CA ILE A 74 -19.85 -6.69 15.64
C ILE A 74 -19.54 -5.26 16.09
N LYS A 75 -20.47 -4.61 16.79
CA LYS A 75 -20.29 -3.27 17.33
C LYS A 75 -19.23 -3.22 18.42
N ALA A 76 -19.18 -4.21 19.32
CA ALA A 76 -18.14 -4.30 20.36
C ALA A 76 -16.74 -4.48 19.76
N VAL A 77 -16.63 -5.31 18.72
CA VAL A 77 -15.34 -5.63 18.06
C VAL A 77 -14.86 -4.50 17.15
N THR A 78 -15.74 -3.96 16.31
CA THR A 78 -15.37 -3.01 15.25
C THR A 78 -15.57 -1.54 15.63
N GLY A 79 -16.29 -1.29 16.73
CA GLY A 79 -16.75 0.04 17.13
C GLY A 79 -17.85 0.62 16.24
N ARG A 80 -18.40 -0.16 15.30
CA ARG A 80 -19.35 0.28 14.27
C ARG A 80 -20.47 -0.74 14.10
N THR A 81 -21.62 -0.28 13.62
CA THR A 81 -22.72 -1.19 13.24
C THR A 81 -22.35 -2.01 12.02
N GLU A 82 -22.95 -3.20 11.87
CA GLU A 82 -22.70 -4.07 10.71
C GLU A 82 -22.97 -3.33 9.39
N THR A 83 -24.09 -2.61 9.32
CA THR A 83 -24.48 -1.78 8.17
C THR A 83 -23.42 -0.75 7.79
N ALA A 84 -22.77 -0.11 8.80
CA ALA A 84 -21.75 0.88 8.54
C ALA A 84 -20.44 0.26 8.03
N VAL A 85 -20.06 -0.91 8.57
CA VAL A 85 -18.89 -1.66 8.08
C VAL A 85 -19.12 -2.16 6.66
N ARG A 86 -20.29 -2.75 6.40
CA ARG A 86 -20.71 -3.22 5.08
C ARG A 86 -20.61 -2.10 4.04
N LYS A 87 -21.22 -0.94 4.33
CA LYS A 87 -21.18 0.24 3.44
C LYS A 87 -19.75 0.70 3.16
N LYS A 88 -18.87 0.68 4.16
CA LYS A 88 -17.44 1.03 3.99
C LYS A 88 -16.75 0.04 3.05
N ILE A 89 -16.90 -1.27 3.29
CA ILE A 89 -16.24 -2.31 2.49
C ILE A 89 -16.73 -2.26 1.05
N THR A 90 -18.04 -2.15 0.82
CA THR A 90 -18.62 -2.01 -0.53
C THR A 90 -18.04 -0.80 -1.27
N LYS A 91 -17.97 0.37 -0.63
CA LYS A 91 -17.37 1.56 -1.26
C LYS A 91 -15.88 1.37 -1.55
N THR A 92 -15.16 0.74 -0.64
CA THR A 92 -13.71 0.48 -0.80
C THR A 92 -13.44 -0.50 -1.96
N GLN A 93 -14.27 -1.53 -2.10
CA GLN A 93 -14.25 -2.44 -3.24
C GLN A 93 -14.57 -1.71 -4.55
N ALA A 94 -15.65 -0.92 -4.58
CA ALA A 94 -16.06 -0.17 -5.77
C ALA A 94 -14.98 0.83 -6.25
N ILE A 95 -14.26 1.48 -5.32
CA ILE A 95 -13.10 2.32 -5.68
C ILE A 95 -12.04 1.49 -6.40
N ARG A 96 -11.67 0.31 -5.87
CA ARG A 96 -10.65 -0.55 -6.48
C ARG A 96 -11.06 -1.04 -7.85
N ASP A 97 -12.31 -1.50 -8.01
CA ASP A 97 -12.84 -1.98 -9.29
C ASP A 97 -12.89 -0.84 -10.33
N ARG A 98 -13.25 0.37 -9.89
CA ARG A 98 -13.23 1.56 -10.75
C ARG A 98 -11.81 1.95 -11.14
N ARG A 99 -10.85 1.92 -10.21
CA ARG A 99 -9.43 2.18 -10.51
C ARG A 99 -8.86 1.18 -11.51
N ALA A 100 -9.26 -0.09 -11.43
CA ALA A 100 -8.83 -1.11 -12.37
C ALA A 100 -9.41 -0.88 -13.78
N SER A 101 -10.66 -0.44 -13.88
CA SER A 101 -11.32 -0.17 -15.17
C SER A 101 -11.01 1.22 -15.76
N HIS A 102 -10.63 2.19 -14.92
CA HIS A 102 -10.41 3.60 -15.29
C HIS A 102 -9.12 4.14 -14.65
N PRO A 103 -7.93 3.69 -15.10
CA PRO A 103 -6.64 4.00 -14.45
C PRO A 103 -6.23 5.47 -14.53
N HIS A 104 -6.79 6.25 -15.46
CA HIS A 104 -6.46 7.66 -15.68
C HIS A 104 -7.43 8.65 -15.02
N GLU A 105 -8.49 8.17 -14.35
CA GLU A 105 -9.40 9.05 -13.64
C GLU A 105 -8.68 9.78 -12.49
N THR A 106 -9.06 11.04 -12.27
CA THR A 106 -8.64 11.76 -11.08
C THR A 106 -9.32 11.18 -9.83
N GLN A 107 -8.74 11.41 -8.65
CA GLN A 107 -9.35 11.00 -7.38
C GLN A 107 -10.76 11.56 -7.19
N GLN A 108 -11.02 12.77 -7.70
CA GLN A 108 -12.33 13.41 -7.61
C GLN A 108 -13.35 12.71 -8.50
N GLN A 109 -13.01 12.41 -9.75
CA GLN A 109 -13.90 11.68 -10.68
C GLN A 109 -14.29 10.31 -10.14
N THR A 110 -13.33 9.56 -9.58
CA THR A 110 -13.62 8.26 -8.95
C THR A 110 -14.50 8.44 -7.70
N ALA A 111 -14.26 9.49 -6.90
CA ALA A 111 -15.04 9.77 -5.70
C ALA A 111 -16.51 10.09 -6.03
N ASP A 112 -16.75 10.93 -7.04
CA ASP A 112 -18.07 11.33 -7.48
C ASP A 112 -18.85 10.14 -8.03
N ALA A 113 -18.19 9.30 -8.83
CA ALA A 113 -18.84 8.14 -9.42
C ALA A 113 -19.15 7.00 -8.44
N VAL A 114 -18.34 6.83 -7.38
CA VAL A 114 -18.60 5.85 -6.32
C VAL A 114 -19.51 6.44 -5.22
N GLY A 115 -19.75 7.76 -5.22
CA GLY A 115 -20.51 8.43 -4.17
C GLY A 115 -19.79 8.42 -2.81
N CYS A 116 -18.50 8.72 -2.81
CA CYS A 116 -17.68 8.77 -1.60
C CYS A 116 -16.83 10.04 -1.53
N SER A 117 -16.11 10.24 -0.41
CA SER A 117 -15.20 11.38 -0.30
C SER A 117 -13.88 11.12 -1.03
N ARG A 118 -13.28 12.19 -1.57
CA ARG A 118 -11.94 12.16 -2.17
C ARG A 118 -10.87 11.59 -1.23
N GLU A 119 -10.97 11.89 0.06
CA GLU A 119 -10.03 11.37 1.08
C GLU A 119 -10.10 9.85 1.22
N LEU A 120 -11.28 9.24 1.04
CA LEU A 120 -11.39 7.78 1.04
C LEU A 120 -10.66 7.18 -0.17
N VAL A 121 -10.85 7.76 -1.36
CA VAL A 121 -10.14 7.33 -2.58
C VAL A 121 -8.63 7.44 -2.40
N LYS A 122 -8.14 8.58 -1.92
CA LYS A 122 -6.72 8.80 -1.62
C LYS A 122 -6.17 7.76 -0.66
N LYS A 123 -6.92 7.40 0.39
CA LYS A 123 -6.51 6.39 1.37
C LYS A 123 -6.40 5.00 0.73
N VAL A 124 -7.35 4.62 -0.13
CA VAL A 124 -7.32 3.36 -0.86
C VAL A 124 -6.16 3.32 -1.85
N ASP A 125 -5.98 4.36 -2.65
CA ASP A 125 -4.87 4.51 -3.59
C ASP A 125 -3.52 4.38 -2.86
N SER A 126 -3.39 5.04 -1.71
CA SER A 126 -2.16 5.00 -0.90
C SER A 126 -1.89 3.59 -0.39
N ALA A 127 -2.90 2.87 0.10
CA ALA A 127 -2.76 1.50 0.62
C ALA A 127 -2.44 0.47 -0.46
N VAL A 128 -3.02 0.63 -1.65
CA VAL A 128 -2.72 -0.23 -2.82
C VAL A 128 -1.33 0.09 -3.39
N GLY A 129 -0.96 1.36 -3.46
CA GLY A 129 0.36 1.80 -3.94
C GLY A 129 1.53 1.49 -3.00
N THR A 130 1.30 1.55 -1.67
CA THR A 130 2.36 1.33 -0.66
C THR A 130 2.76 -0.12 -0.45
N ARG A 131 2.06 -1.13 -1.01
CA ARG A 131 2.58 -2.50 -1.00
C ARG A 131 3.71 -2.74 -2.00
N SER A 132 3.96 -1.83 -2.95
CA SER A 132 5.25 -1.79 -3.65
C SER A 132 6.38 -1.19 -2.79
N SER A 133 6.05 -0.64 -1.62
CA SER A 133 6.95 0.09 -0.72
C SER A 133 7.16 -0.59 0.65
N GLN A 134 6.66 -1.81 0.87
CA GLN A 134 6.98 -2.57 2.10
C GLN A 134 8.47 -2.96 2.23
N SER A 135 9.30 -2.61 1.24
CA SER A 135 10.76 -2.64 1.33
C SER A 135 11.38 -1.40 1.99
N GLU A 136 10.61 -0.43 2.48
CA GLU A 136 11.15 0.67 3.30
C GLU A 136 11.36 0.22 4.76
N GLN A 137 12.18 -0.81 4.97
CA GLN A 137 13.05 -0.76 6.14
C GLN A 137 13.79 0.59 6.04
N LYS A 138 13.78 1.39 7.11
CA LYS A 138 14.65 2.57 7.23
C LYS A 138 16.09 2.09 7.27
N VAL A 139 16.60 1.71 6.11
CA VAL A 139 18.01 1.41 5.91
C VAL A 139 18.72 2.73 6.21
N PRO A 140 19.53 2.78 7.28
CA PRO A 140 20.29 3.97 7.60
C PRO A 140 21.15 4.29 6.39
N VAL A 141 21.10 5.54 5.95
CA VAL A 141 21.89 5.98 4.80
C VAL A 141 23.15 6.64 5.35
N PRO A 142 24.35 6.28 4.84
CA PRO A 142 25.60 6.88 5.29
C PRO A 142 25.60 8.41 5.13
N GLU A 143 26.22 9.11 6.07
CA GLU A 143 26.27 10.59 6.10
C GLU A 143 26.89 11.21 4.85
N TRP A 144 27.77 10.48 4.17
CA TRP A 144 28.41 10.92 2.92
C TRP A 144 27.46 10.92 1.70
N VAL A 145 26.28 10.29 1.81
CA VAL A 145 25.23 10.31 0.78
C VAL A 145 24.24 11.44 1.08
N THR A 146 24.60 12.65 0.69
CA THR A 146 23.83 13.86 0.99
C THR A 146 22.67 14.12 0.02
N ASN A 147 22.74 13.59 -1.21
CA ASN A 147 21.75 13.86 -2.25
C ASN A 147 20.49 12.99 -2.07
N PRO A 148 19.27 13.57 -1.94
CA PRO A 148 18.03 12.80 -1.72
C PRO A 148 17.76 11.69 -2.74
N ASN A 149 18.11 11.91 -4.01
CA ASN A 149 17.94 10.90 -5.06
C ASN A 149 18.92 9.74 -4.91
N GLN A 150 20.14 10.02 -4.43
CA GLN A 150 21.12 8.98 -4.13
C GLN A 150 20.74 8.22 -2.86
N GLN A 151 20.17 8.89 -1.85
CA GLN A 151 19.65 8.22 -0.65
C GLN A 151 18.54 7.23 -1.01
N ALA A 152 17.59 7.65 -1.87
CA ALA A 152 16.53 6.76 -2.35
C ALA A 152 17.07 5.57 -3.15
N ALA A 153 18.08 5.81 -4.00
CA ALA A 153 18.74 4.73 -4.75
C ALA A 153 19.49 3.78 -3.82
N PHE A 154 20.21 4.29 -2.83
CA PHE A 154 20.96 3.50 -1.84
C PHE A 154 20.05 2.57 -1.04
N ARG A 155 18.88 3.06 -0.58
CA ARG A 155 17.91 2.23 0.16
C ARG A 155 17.40 1.04 -0.66
N LYS A 156 17.32 1.19 -1.98
CA LYS A 156 16.87 0.16 -2.92
C LYS A 156 17.95 -0.82 -3.33
N LEU A 157 19.22 -0.58 -2.98
CA LEU A 157 20.30 -1.51 -3.27
C LEU A 157 20.20 -2.76 -2.40
N PRO A 158 20.61 -3.93 -2.95
CA PRO A 158 20.86 -5.15 -2.17
C PRO A 158 21.81 -4.90 -0.99
N ALA A 159 21.67 -5.67 0.09
CA ALA A 159 22.41 -5.44 1.33
C ALA A 159 23.93 -5.56 1.14
N ASP A 160 24.37 -6.58 0.40
CA ASP A 160 25.75 -6.82 0.00
C ASP A 160 26.39 -5.65 -0.76
N GLU A 161 25.62 -5.03 -1.66
CA GLU A 161 26.11 -3.87 -2.42
C GLU A 161 26.19 -2.60 -1.54
N ARG A 162 25.31 -2.46 -0.54
CA ARG A 162 25.39 -1.36 0.44
C ARG A 162 26.63 -1.50 1.33
N ASP A 163 26.88 -2.70 1.85
CA ASP A 163 28.04 -2.98 2.70
C ASP A 163 29.35 -2.71 1.93
N ARG A 164 29.41 -3.12 0.65
CA ARG A 164 30.51 -2.80 -0.25
C ARG A 164 30.71 -1.30 -0.41
N LEU A 165 29.63 -0.53 -0.61
CA LEU A 165 29.70 0.92 -0.79
C LEU A 165 30.15 1.65 0.49
N GLU A 166 29.79 1.14 1.67
CA GLU A 166 30.24 1.68 2.95
C GLU A 166 31.74 1.43 3.19
N ALA A 167 32.25 0.27 2.77
CA ALA A 167 33.66 -0.09 2.85
C ALA A 167 34.56 0.67 1.87
N LEU A 168 34.01 1.47 0.94
CA LEU A 168 34.81 2.22 -0.02
C LEU A 168 35.63 3.34 0.66
N PRO A 169 36.88 3.56 0.23
CA PRO A 169 37.67 4.72 0.63
C PRO A 169 37.03 6.01 0.10
N ALA A 170 37.29 7.13 0.78
CA ALA A 170 36.54 8.38 0.58
C ALA A 170 36.64 8.93 -0.86
N ASP A 171 37.78 8.74 -1.51
CA ASP A 171 38.06 9.10 -2.90
C ASP A 171 37.22 8.30 -3.91
N ALA A 172 36.90 7.03 -3.60
CA ALA A 172 36.11 6.15 -4.47
C ALA A 172 34.58 6.35 -4.33
N ARG A 173 34.11 7.04 -3.29
CA ARG A 173 32.67 7.21 -2.99
C ARG A 173 31.92 8.06 -4.02
N ARG A 174 32.62 8.96 -4.74
CA ARG A 174 31.99 9.87 -5.69
C ARG A 174 31.31 9.11 -6.83
N GLY A 175 29.98 9.21 -6.89
CA GLY A 175 29.15 8.57 -7.91
C GLY A 175 29.01 7.05 -7.75
N ALA A 176 29.54 6.46 -6.68
CA ALA A 176 29.51 5.01 -6.45
C ALA A 176 28.07 4.49 -6.32
N VAL A 177 27.24 5.17 -5.53
CA VAL A 177 25.80 4.85 -5.38
C VAL A 177 25.07 4.88 -6.71
N ARG A 178 25.37 5.87 -7.57
CA ARG A 178 24.73 5.97 -8.90
C ARG A 178 25.16 4.82 -9.81
N ARG A 179 26.45 4.47 -9.81
CA ARG A 179 26.97 3.33 -10.60
C ARG A 179 26.35 2.01 -10.15
N ALA A 180 26.32 1.76 -8.84
CA ALA A 180 25.68 0.59 -8.25
C ALA A 180 24.18 0.53 -8.58
N ALA A 181 23.47 1.66 -8.49
CA ALA A 181 22.05 1.73 -8.81
C ALA A 181 21.74 1.54 -10.31
N ILE A 182 22.66 1.92 -11.21
CA ILE A 182 22.55 1.61 -12.64
C ILE A 182 22.79 0.12 -12.87
N ALA A 183 23.83 -0.45 -12.26
CA ALA A 183 24.14 -1.88 -12.37
C ALA A 183 23.02 -2.77 -11.84
N ALA A 184 22.37 -2.35 -10.75
CA ALA A 184 21.21 -3.01 -10.16
C ALA A 184 19.89 -2.73 -10.90
N GLY A 185 19.90 -1.96 -12.01
CA GLY A 185 18.70 -1.63 -12.77
C GLY A 185 17.70 -0.69 -12.06
N ILE A 186 18.08 -0.13 -10.91
CA ILE A 186 17.26 0.80 -10.11
C ILE A 186 17.15 2.16 -10.79
N VAL A 187 18.25 2.60 -11.42
CA VAL A 187 18.30 3.85 -12.19
C VAL A 187 18.39 3.51 -13.67
N LYS A 188 17.32 3.79 -14.40
CA LYS A 188 17.30 3.65 -15.86
C LYS A 188 18.05 4.83 -16.48
N LEU A 189 19.11 4.53 -17.23
CA LEU A 189 19.77 5.53 -18.07
C LEU A 189 18.86 5.83 -19.27
N PRO A 190 18.60 7.11 -19.58
CA PRO A 190 17.88 7.47 -20.80
C PRO A 190 18.69 6.99 -22.00
N SER A 191 18.01 6.31 -22.94
CA SER A 191 18.64 5.86 -24.17
C SER A 191 19.16 7.05 -24.98
N VAL A 192 20.06 6.82 -25.94
CA VAL A 192 20.51 7.86 -26.87
C VAL A 192 19.31 8.53 -27.55
N LEU A 193 18.30 7.75 -27.92
CA LEU A 193 17.07 8.27 -28.52
C LEU A 193 16.28 9.16 -27.55
N ASP A 194 16.19 8.79 -26.26
CA ASP A 194 15.51 9.62 -25.25
C ASP A 194 16.24 10.94 -25.01
N GLN A 195 17.58 10.91 -25.07
CA GLN A 195 18.41 12.11 -24.96
C GLN A 195 18.20 13.01 -26.18
N LEU A 196 18.23 12.45 -27.40
CA LEU A 196 17.97 13.18 -28.64
C LEU A 196 16.55 13.77 -28.65
N ARG A 197 15.53 13.03 -28.22
CA ARG A 197 14.15 13.55 -28.08
C ARG A 197 14.08 14.72 -27.11
N LYS A 198 14.77 14.64 -25.98
CA LYS A 198 14.80 15.71 -24.98
C LYS A 198 15.53 16.95 -25.49
N LEU A 199 16.63 16.77 -26.22
CA LEU A 199 17.37 17.85 -26.87
C LEU A 199 16.53 18.49 -27.98
N TRP A 200 15.89 17.68 -28.81
CA TRP A 200 14.95 18.14 -29.84
C TRP A 200 13.83 18.98 -29.23
N ALA A 201 13.21 18.50 -28.14
CA ALA A 201 12.15 19.24 -27.43
C ALA A 201 12.62 20.60 -26.87
N LYS A 202 13.92 20.75 -26.56
CA LYS A 202 14.52 22.00 -26.09
C LYS A 202 15.05 22.89 -27.22
N ALA A 203 15.33 22.32 -28.39
CA ALA A 203 15.81 23.05 -29.54
C ALA A 203 14.76 24.08 -30.00
N THR A 204 15.23 25.25 -30.44
CA THR A 204 14.35 26.29 -30.96
C THR A 204 13.77 25.87 -32.32
N GLU A 205 12.70 26.53 -32.76
CA GLU A 205 12.09 26.22 -34.06
C GLU A 205 13.05 26.49 -35.23
N ALA A 206 13.96 27.46 -35.07
CA ALA A 206 15.04 27.72 -36.02
C ALA A 206 16.05 26.56 -36.08
N ASP A 207 16.55 26.10 -34.93
CA ASP A 207 17.50 24.98 -34.86
C ASP A 207 16.91 23.69 -35.44
N ARG A 208 15.61 23.45 -35.18
CA ARG A 208 14.89 22.30 -35.75
C ARG A 208 14.78 22.38 -37.25
N ARG A 209 14.51 23.56 -37.82
CA ARG A 209 14.49 23.76 -39.28
C ARG A 209 15.86 23.53 -39.89
N THR A 210 16.91 24.13 -39.32
CA THR A 210 18.28 23.96 -39.80
C THR A 210 18.68 22.49 -39.79
N PHE A 211 18.38 21.76 -38.71
CA PHE A 211 18.63 20.33 -38.64
C PHE A 211 17.87 19.53 -39.71
N MET A 212 16.57 19.80 -39.92
CA MET A 212 15.78 19.11 -40.95
C MET A 212 16.27 19.42 -42.37
N ASP A 213 16.74 20.66 -42.61
CA ASP A 213 17.32 21.06 -43.89
C ASP A 213 18.66 20.35 -44.16
N GLU A 214 19.50 20.19 -43.14
CA GLU A 214 20.76 19.45 -43.23
C GLU A 214 20.52 17.95 -43.51
N VAL A 215 19.60 17.33 -42.76
CA VAL A 215 19.22 15.93 -42.95
C VAL A 215 18.63 15.68 -44.34
N SER A 216 17.79 16.59 -44.83
CA SER A 216 17.17 16.48 -46.17
C SER A 216 18.18 16.66 -47.30
N ARG A 217 19.29 17.36 -47.05
CA ARG A 217 20.38 17.59 -48.00
C ARG A 217 21.48 16.53 -47.92
N GLY A 218 21.33 15.52 -47.05
CA GLY A 218 22.22 14.35 -46.99
C GLY A 218 23.66 14.66 -46.58
N ARG A 219 23.88 15.65 -45.72
CA ARG A 219 25.18 15.85 -45.06
C ARG A 219 25.22 15.18 -43.69
#